data_AF-A0A8T5K163-F1
#
_entry.id   AF-A0A8T5K163-F1
#
_cell.length_a   1.000
_cell.length_b   1.000
_cell.length_c   1.000
_cell.angle_alpha   90.00
_cell.angle_beta   90.00
_cell.angle_gamma   90.00
#
_symmetry.space_group_name_H-M   'P 1'
#
loop_
_entity.id
_entity.type
_entity.pdbx_description
1 polymer ?
#
loop_
_entity_poly.entity_id
_entity_poly.type
_entity_poly.pdbx_seq_one_letter_code
_entity_poly.pdbx_strand_id
1 'polypeptide(L)'
;MDRETLQAMVNSYDLVLVDTSFFGREEEARSLSEILYDVKDAAALENVARDIEAENIAFQLQVRVLATRDNVFTIPELYKELAPYLQALEKSYEWHNQKRMGEKKEPQSRSKDGRKNKRRTNRINKVKVKREMRMDDFDERYLDYTSPLARNALGNINSLIKRVKEAMRIPVYNGSRFRLPRMVEDVSEKVYKVVEAAIGYTRANPEHSVRILTQDPSIDRVMASYLLPQIVRVLERVPSNI
;
A
#
# COMPACT_ATOMS: atom_id res chain seq x y z
N MET A 1 -6.96 10.08 -11.27
CA MET A 1 -5.92 10.68 -12.12
C MET A 1 -5.32 9.58 -12.97
N ASP A 2 -5.26 9.75 -14.29
CA ASP A 2 -4.61 8.77 -15.16
C ASP A 2 -3.07 8.93 -15.17
N ARG A 3 -2.39 7.98 -15.81
CA ARG A 3 -0.92 7.92 -15.85
C ARG A 3 -0.30 9.09 -16.61
N GLU A 4 -0.92 9.51 -17.71
CA GLU A 4 -0.38 10.56 -18.59
C GLU A 4 -0.46 11.92 -17.89
N THR A 5 -1.57 12.20 -17.22
CA THR A 5 -1.78 13.38 -16.39
C THR A 5 -0.74 13.42 -15.27
N LEU A 6 -0.53 12.31 -14.54
CA LEU A 6 0.47 12.28 -13.47
C LEU A 6 1.89 12.50 -14.01
N GLN A 7 2.23 11.91 -15.15
CA GLN A 7 3.54 12.12 -15.78
C GLN A 7 3.73 13.56 -16.23
N ALA A 8 2.72 14.17 -16.86
CA ALA A 8 2.77 15.57 -17.28
C ALA A 8 2.95 16.49 -16.07
N MET A 9 2.21 16.25 -14.98
CA MET A 9 2.37 16.99 -13.74
C MET A 9 3.79 16.86 -13.20
N VAL A 10 4.32 15.64 -13.02
CA VAL A 10 5.66 15.46 -12.48
C VAL A 10 6.74 16.11 -13.34
N ASN A 11 6.59 16.09 -14.66
CA ASN A 11 7.57 16.71 -15.56
C ASN A 11 7.49 18.25 -15.61
N SER A 12 6.41 18.84 -15.09
CA SER A 12 6.17 20.29 -15.16
C SER A 12 6.77 21.07 -13.98
N TYR A 13 7.31 20.37 -12.97
CA TYR A 13 7.82 21.00 -11.75
C TYR A 13 9.28 20.59 -11.47
N ASP A 14 10.06 21.52 -10.93
CA ASP A 14 11.47 21.28 -10.57
C ASP A 14 11.60 20.40 -9.31
N LEU A 15 10.61 20.49 -8.42
CA LEU A 15 10.46 19.63 -7.25
C LEU A 15 9.02 19.17 -7.08
N VAL A 16 8.84 17.88 -6.81
CA VAL A 16 7.56 17.28 -6.45
C VAL A 16 7.68 16.64 -5.08
N LEU A 17 6.88 17.12 -4.13
CA LEU A 17 6.74 16.54 -2.79
C LEU A 17 5.50 15.65 -2.74
N VAL A 18 5.67 14.40 -2.34
CA VAL A 18 4.59 13.40 -2.25
C VAL A 18 4.35 13.04 -0.80
N ASP A 19 3.09 13.06 -0.39
CA ASP A 19 2.64 12.57 0.90
C ASP A 19 2.00 11.16 0.80
N THR A 20 1.60 10.61 1.95
CA THR A 20 0.91 9.31 2.00
C THR A 20 -0.51 9.33 1.48
N SER A 21 -1.26 10.43 1.67
CA SER A 21 -2.65 10.53 1.20
C SER A 21 -2.74 10.40 -0.31
N PHE A 22 -1.65 10.72 -1.02
CA PHE A 22 -1.57 10.48 -2.45
C PHE A 22 -1.74 9.00 -2.83
N PHE A 23 -1.26 8.07 -1.98
CA PHE A 23 -1.32 6.64 -2.22
C PHE A 23 -2.60 6.02 -1.65
N GLY A 24 -3.49 5.57 -2.54
CA GLY A 24 -4.75 4.91 -2.16
C GLY A 24 -5.97 5.83 -2.21
N ARG A 25 -7.07 5.38 -1.59
CA ARG A 25 -8.33 6.14 -1.44
C ARG A 25 -8.42 6.67 -0.02
N GLU A 26 -8.58 7.98 0.15
CA GLU A 26 -9.20 8.55 1.33
C GLU A 26 -10.72 8.39 1.21
N GLU A 27 -11.27 7.29 1.74
CA GLU A 27 -12.71 7.23 2.03
C GLU A 27 -12.89 7.00 3.52
N GLU A 28 -13.93 7.63 4.09
CA GLU A 28 -14.28 7.76 5.51
C GLU A 28 -14.59 6.43 6.25
N ALA A 29 -14.26 5.29 5.64
CA ALA A 29 -14.36 3.96 6.19
C ALA A 29 -13.04 3.51 6.85
N ARG A 30 -13.09 2.42 7.62
CA ARG A 30 -11.90 1.78 8.22
C ARG A 30 -10.80 1.61 7.16
N SER A 31 -9.56 1.98 7.51
CA SER A 31 -8.42 1.85 6.60
C SER A 31 -8.27 0.40 6.10
N LEU A 32 -7.80 0.16 4.87
CA LEU A 32 -7.62 -1.21 4.36
C LEU A 32 -6.75 -2.05 5.30
N SER A 33 -5.76 -1.45 5.97
CA SER A 33 -4.98 -2.10 7.04
C SER A 33 -5.84 -2.66 8.18
N GLU A 34 -6.82 -1.90 8.64
CA GLU A 34 -7.74 -2.34 9.70
C GLU A 34 -8.65 -3.44 9.22
N ILE A 35 -9.15 -3.33 7.99
CA ILE A 35 -9.99 -4.36 7.36
C ILE A 35 -9.20 -5.67 7.24
N LEU A 36 -7.97 -5.61 6.72
CA LEU A 36 -7.09 -6.77 6.54
C LEU A 36 -6.66 -7.43 7.85
N TYR A 37 -6.69 -6.69 8.96
CA TYR A 37 -6.43 -7.28 10.28
C TYR A 37 -7.56 -8.22 10.73
N ASP A 38 -8.79 -7.91 10.36
CA ASP A 38 -9.99 -8.70 10.72
C ASP A 38 -10.27 -9.82 9.73
N VAL A 39 -9.83 -9.66 8.49
CA VAL A 39 -9.98 -10.66 7.41
C VAL A 39 -8.96 -11.78 7.60
N LYS A 40 -9.39 -12.90 8.19
CA LYS A 40 -8.51 -14.03 8.52
C LYS A 40 -8.82 -15.32 7.74
N ASP A 41 -9.84 -15.36 6.91
CA ASP A 41 -10.20 -16.53 6.11
C ASP A 41 -10.51 -16.16 4.65
N ALA A 42 -10.72 -17.17 3.80
CA ALA A 42 -10.89 -16.99 2.36
C ALA A 42 -12.21 -16.27 2.02
N ALA A 43 -13.31 -16.60 2.70
CA ALA A 43 -14.60 -15.98 2.45
C ALA A 43 -14.62 -14.50 2.83
N ALA A 44 -14.01 -14.15 3.98
CA ALA A 44 -13.82 -12.76 4.38
C ALA A 44 -12.93 -12.00 3.38
N LEU A 45 -11.93 -12.66 2.80
CA LEU A 45 -11.05 -12.07 1.79
C LEU A 45 -11.78 -11.80 0.48
N GLU A 46 -12.75 -12.61 0.10
CA GLU A 46 -13.60 -12.37 -1.08
C GLU A 46 -14.46 -11.11 -0.91
N ASN A 47 -14.98 -10.89 0.31
CA ASN A 47 -15.82 -9.73 0.61
C ASN A 47 -15.07 -8.39 0.43
N VAL A 48 -13.75 -8.40 0.57
CA VAL A 48 -12.89 -7.21 0.46
C VAL A 48 -12.02 -7.22 -0.80
N ALA A 49 -12.21 -8.21 -1.68
CA ALA A 49 -11.35 -8.41 -2.85
C ALA A 49 -11.34 -7.20 -3.80
N ARG A 50 -12.50 -6.54 -3.95
CA ARG A 50 -12.65 -5.35 -4.80
C ARG A 50 -11.89 -4.16 -4.25
N ASP A 51 -11.89 -3.97 -2.93
CA ASP A 51 -11.19 -2.86 -2.28
C ASP A 51 -9.68 -3.04 -2.41
N ILE A 52 -9.19 -4.27 -2.16
CA ILE A 52 -7.79 -4.64 -2.35
C ILE A 52 -7.36 -4.44 -3.81
N GLU A 53 -8.19 -4.83 -4.77
CA GLU A 53 -7.90 -4.65 -6.20
C GLU A 53 -7.83 -3.18 -6.59
N ALA A 54 -8.81 -2.37 -6.18
CA ALA A 54 -8.85 -0.94 -6.46
C ALA A 54 -7.62 -0.23 -5.91
N GLU A 55 -7.24 -0.53 -4.66
CA GLU A 55 -6.07 0.05 -4.02
C GLU A 55 -4.76 -0.41 -4.70
N ASN A 56 -4.66 -1.69 -5.07
CA ASN A 56 -3.51 -2.21 -5.81
C ASN A 56 -3.33 -1.51 -7.17
N ILE A 57 -4.42 -1.29 -7.91
CA ILE A 57 -4.39 -0.57 -9.19
C ILE A 57 -3.93 0.88 -8.98
N ALA A 58 -4.47 1.57 -7.98
CA ALA A 58 -4.08 2.94 -7.66
C ALA A 58 -2.58 3.05 -7.33
N PHE A 59 -2.09 2.23 -6.39
CA PHE A 59 -0.68 2.17 -6.03
C PHE A 59 0.22 1.82 -7.22
N GLN A 60 -0.16 0.83 -8.04
CA GLN A 60 0.63 0.40 -9.19
C GLN A 60 0.82 1.54 -10.20
N LEU A 61 -0.22 2.33 -10.48
CA LEU A 61 -0.14 3.44 -11.41
C LEU A 61 0.71 4.59 -10.84
N GLN A 62 0.49 4.95 -9.59
CA GLN A 62 1.14 6.09 -8.93
C GLN A 62 2.62 5.83 -8.67
N VAL A 63 2.96 4.72 -7.98
CA VAL A 63 4.33 4.42 -7.56
C VAL A 63 5.28 4.28 -8.75
N ARG A 64 4.82 3.64 -9.84
CA ARG A 64 5.65 3.47 -11.04
C ARG A 64 6.07 4.79 -11.67
N VAL A 65 5.24 5.82 -11.60
CA VAL A 65 5.57 7.14 -12.14
C VAL A 65 6.48 7.92 -11.17
N LEU A 66 6.22 7.80 -9.88
CA LEU A 66 6.90 8.59 -8.85
C LEU A 66 8.30 8.07 -8.51
N ALA A 67 8.46 6.75 -8.35
CA ALA A 67 9.71 6.16 -7.87
C ALA A 67 10.87 6.20 -8.88
N THR A 68 10.61 6.55 -10.14
CA THR A 68 11.62 6.58 -11.21
C THR A 68 12.10 7.99 -11.56
N ARG A 69 11.70 9.01 -10.80
CA ARG A 69 11.89 10.42 -11.15
C ARG A 69 12.79 11.11 -10.13
N ASP A 70 13.81 11.80 -10.61
CA ASP A 70 14.84 12.41 -9.77
C ASP A 70 14.36 13.70 -9.06
N ASN A 71 13.27 14.30 -9.56
CA ASN A 71 12.63 15.48 -8.97
C ASN A 71 11.52 15.13 -7.97
N VAL A 72 11.29 13.85 -7.68
CA VAL A 72 10.22 13.39 -6.78
C VAL A 72 10.81 13.02 -5.43
N PHE A 73 10.32 13.65 -4.38
CA PHE A 73 10.75 13.44 -3.01
C PHE A 73 9.56 13.29 -2.07
N THR A 74 9.83 12.75 -0.89
CA THR A 74 8.88 12.65 0.22
C THR A 74 9.42 13.32 1.48
N ILE A 75 8.66 13.30 2.57
CA ILE A 75 9.09 13.76 3.90
C ILE A 75 9.19 12.57 4.87
N PRO A 76 9.99 12.66 5.95
CA PRO A 76 10.16 11.56 6.92
C PRO A 76 8.85 11.02 7.50
N GLU A 77 7.84 11.88 7.64
CA GLU A 77 6.53 11.57 8.18
C GLU A 77 5.78 10.55 7.31
N LEU A 78 6.06 10.48 6.00
CA LEU A 78 5.47 9.48 5.11
C LEU A 78 5.84 8.05 5.54
N TYR A 79 7.10 7.83 5.91
CA TYR A 79 7.54 6.50 6.34
C TYR A 79 6.91 6.07 7.67
N LYS A 80 6.58 7.01 8.55
CA LYS A 80 5.92 6.71 9.82
C LYS A 80 4.52 6.15 9.61
N GLU A 81 3.87 6.47 8.49
CA GLU A 81 2.54 5.98 8.13
C GLU A 81 2.60 4.74 7.22
N LEU A 82 3.52 4.69 6.25
CA LEU A 82 3.65 3.51 5.38
C LEU A 82 4.22 2.27 6.09
N ALA A 83 5.07 2.44 7.10
CA ALA A 83 5.67 1.29 7.79
C ALA A 83 4.62 0.45 8.55
N PRO A 84 3.71 1.04 9.36
CA PRO A 84 2.59 0.30 9.95
C PRO A 84 1.68 -0.36 8.91
N TYR A 85 1.38 0.35 7.81
CA TYR A 85 0.57 -0.18 6.72
C TYR A 85 1.23 -1.41 6.06
N LEU A 86 2.52 -1.32 5.76
CA LEU A 86 3.30 -2.45 5.24
C LEU A 86 3.29 -3.63 6.20
N GLN A 87 3.45 -3.38 7.50
CA GLN A 87 3.41 -4.43 8.52
C GLN A 87 2.05 -5.13 8.56
N ALA A 88 0.95 -4.39 8.42
CA ALA A 88 -0.39 -4.96 8.37
C ALA A 88 -0.58 -5.86 7.13
N LEU A 89 -0.15 -5.39 5.96
CA LEU A 89 -0.18 -6.16 4.71
C LEU A 89 0.64 -7.46 4.82
N GLU A 90 1.87 -7.37 5.34
CA GLU A 90 2.76 -8.53 5.50
C GLU A 90 2.18 -9.57 6.46
N LYS A 91 1.63 -9.14 7.60
CA LYS A 91 0.98 -10.03 8.58
C LYS A 91 -0.26 -10.71 7.99
N SER A 92 -1.11 -9.94 7.31
CA SER A 92 -2.30 -10.48 6.65
C SER A 92 -1.90 -11.54 5.61
N TYR A 93 -0.93 -11.23 4.74
CA TYR A 93 -0.42 -12.17 3.75
C TYR A 93 0.19 -13.43 4.37
N GLU A 94 0.94 -13.29 5.47
CA GLU A 94 1.51 -14.42 6.19
C GLU A 94 0.43 -15.32 6.77
N TRP A 95 -0.57 -14.76 7.47
CA TRP A 95 -1.66 -15.53 8.05
C TRP A 95 -2.41 -16.35 7.01
N HIS A 96 -2.73 -15.76 5.86
CA HIS A 96 -3.44 -16.44 4.78
C HIS A 96 -2.58 -17.57 4.15
N ASN A 97 -1.26 -17.40 4.07
CA ASN A 97 -0.36 -18.46 3.58
C ASN A 97 -0.12 -19.58 4.60
N GLN A 98 0.04 -19.27 5.88
CA GLN A 98 0.17 -20.26 6.96
C GLN A 98 -1.10 -21.13 7.02
N LYS A 99 -2.27 -20.49 6.90
CA LYS A 99 -3.56 -21.19 6.78
C LYS A 99 -3.62 -22.09 5.54
N ARG A 100 -3.23 -21.60 4.35
CA ARG A 100 -3.15 -22.44 3.13
C ARG A 100 -2.25 -23.67 3.28
N MET A 101 -1.17 -23.53 4.04
CA MET A 101 -0.19 -24.59 4.27
C MET A 101 -0.63 -25.63 5.30
N GLY A 102 -1.79 -25.44 5.94
CA GLY A 102 -2.46 -26.33 6.91
C GLY A 102 -1.54 -27.32 7.60
N GLU A 103 -1.15 -27.04 8.85
CA GLU A 103 -0.39 -27.90 9.77
C GLU A 103 -0.03 -29.24 9.13
N LYS A 104 1.17 -29.33 8.53
CA LYS A 104 1.71 -30.63 8.11
C LYS A 104 1.65 -31.53 9.33
N LYS A 105 0.65 -32.42 9.40
CA LYS A 105 0.64 -33.49 10.40
C LYS A 105 2.00 -34.17 10.29
N GLU A 106 2.75 -34.19 11.39
CA GLU A 106 3.98 -34.95 11.48
C GLU A 106 3.73 -36.34 10.87
N PRO A 107 4.63 -36.85 10.04
CA PRO A 107 4.46 -38.18 9.49
C PRO A 107 4.41 -39.13 10.69
N GLN A 108 3.21 -39.65 11.01
CA GLN A 108 3.05 -40.68 12.02
C GLN A 108 4.07 -41.77 11.70
N SER A 109 5.03 -41.92 12.61
CA SER A 109 6.08 -42.91 12.55
C SER A 109 5.39 -44.28 12.48
N ARG A 110 5.30 -44.83 11.26
CA ARG A 110 4.94 -46.24 11.10
C ARG A 110 5.97 -47.03 11.87
N SER A 111 5.54 -47.65 12.95
CA SER A 111 6.28 -48.67 13.67
C SER A 111 6.84 -49.66 12.64
N LYS A 112 8.17 -49.68 12.52
CA LYS A 112 8.88 -50.72 11.79
C LYS A 112 8.86 -51.96 12.66
N ASP A 113 7.75 -52.69 12.63
CA ASP A 113 7.82 -54.13 12.88
C ASP A 113 8.55 -54.77 11.70
N GLY A 114 9.75 -55.26 12.00
CA GLY A 114 10.58 -55.95 11.05
C GLY A 114 9.93 -57.26 10.62
N ARG A 115 9.79 -57.45 9.31
CA ARG A 115 9.83 -58.78 8.68
C ARG A 115 10.35 -58.65 7.26
N LYS A 116 11.60 -59.09 7.08
CA LYS A 116 12.20 -59.42 5.79
C LYS A 116 11.40 -60.57 5.16
N ASN A 117 10.99 -60.44 3.90
CA ASN A 117 11.08 -61.54 2.95
C ASN A 117 11.01 -61.09 1.47
N LYS A 118 11.63 -61.94 0.65
CA LYS A 118 12.23 -61.72 -0.67
C LYS A 118 11.27 -62.00 -1.86
N ARG A 119 11.58 -61.31 -2.97
CA ARG A 119 11.66 -61.75 -4.40
C ARG A 119 10.42 -61.70 -5.35
N ARG A 120 10.71 -60.97 -6.45
CA ARG A 120 10.53 -61.24 -7.90
C ARG A 120 9.22 -60.86 -8.64
N THR A 121 9.45 -59.99 -9.64
CA THR A 121 8.79 -59.66 -10.92
C THR A 121 7.77 -60.64 -11.52
N ASN A 122 6.61 -60.13 -11.99
CA ASN A 122 6.26 -60.03 -13.42
C ASN A 122 4.94 -59.27 -13.68
N ARG A 123 4.86 -58.65 -14.87
CA ARG A 123 3.72 -57.94 -15.48
C ARG A 123 2.42 -58.78 -15.51
N ILE A 124 1.25 -58.12 -15.42
CA ILE A 124 0.13 -58.12 -16.39
C ILE A 124 -1.04 -57.28 -15.84
N ASN A 125 -1.78 -56.68 -16.78
CA ASN A 125 -2.86 -55.69 -16.68
C ASN A 125 -4.15 -56.13 -15.95
N LYS A 126 -4.89 -55.09 -15.50
CA LYS A 126 -6.36 -54.98 -15.34
C LYS A 126 -7.04 -55.84 -14.27
N VAL A 127 -7.47 -55.18 -13.18
CA VAL A 127 -8.86 -55.26 -12.69
C VAL A 127 -9.25 -53.89 -12.10
N LYS A 128 -10.32 -53.30 -12.65
CA LYS A 128 -11.07 -52.20 -12.05
C LYS A 128 -11.59 -52.66 -10.69
N VAL A 129 -11.00 -52.20 -9.60
CA VAL A 129 -11.64 -52.28 -8.28
C VAL A 129 -12.29 -50.93 -8.04
N LYS A 130 -13.61 -50.89 -8.22
CA LYS A 130 -14.48 -49.90 -7.56
C LYS A 130 -14.15 -49.96 -6.07
N ARG A 131 -13.36 -48.99 -5.59
CA ARG A 131 -13.34 -48.64 -4.18
C ARG A 131 -14.43 -47.61 -4.01
N GLU A 132 -15.59 -48.08 -3.56
CA GLU A 132 -16.46 -47.26 -2.71
C GLU A 132 -15.60 -46.83 -1.52
N MET A 133 -15.03 -45.63 -1.63
CA MET A 133 -14.55 -44.91 -0.46
C MET A 133 -15.80 -44.55 0.33
N ARG A 134 -15.94 -45.23 1.46
CA ARG A 134 -16.84 -44.84 2.52
C ARG A 134 -16.65 -43.35 2.79
N MET A 135 -17.76 -42.62 2.69
CA MET A 135 -17.93 -41.31 3.31
C MET A 135 -17.80 -41.53 4.82
N ASP A 136 -16.58 -41.50 5.32
CA ASP A 136 -16.30 -41.28 6.74
C ASP A 136 -15.63 -39.90 6.80
N ASP A 137 -16.46 -38.90 7.08
CA ASP A 137 -16.13 -37.57 7.61
C ASP A 137 -14.78 -36.99 7.18
N PHE A 138 -14.69 -36.64 5.90
CA PHE A 138 -13.71 -35.65 5.46
C PHE A 138 -14.24 -34.28 5.88
N ASP A 139 -13.82 -33.86 7.08
CA ASP A 139 -14.04 -32.53 7.63
C ASP A 139 -13.58 -31.48 6.59
N GLU A 140 -14.54 -30.76 6.00
CA GLU A 140 -14.43 -29.75 4.94
C GLU A 140 -13.60 -28.50 5.33
N ARG A 141 -12.78 -28.58 6.38
CA ARG A 141 -12.00 -27.47 6.93
C ARG A 141 -10.59 -27.35 6.34
N TYR A 142 -10.35 -27.89 5.14
CA TYR A 142 -9.16 -27.58 4.34
C TYR A 142 -9.36 -26.25 3.59
N LEU A 143 -9.21 -25.16 4.35
CA LEU A 143 -9.11 -23.74 3.95
C LEU A 143 -9.33 -23.41 2.45
N ASP A 144 -10.55 -22.91 2.23
CA ASP A 144 -11.31 -22.48 1.05
C ASP A 144 -10.66 -21.55 -0.01
N TYR A 145 -9.35 -21.59 -0.25
CA TYR A 145 -8.74 -20.81 -1.35
C TYR A 145 -8.93 -21.44 -2.73
N THR A 146 -10.07 -22.09 -2.96
CA THR A 146 -10.50 -22.62 -4.26
C THR A 146 -11.08 -21.50 -5.14
N SER A 147 -11.71 -20.51 -4.53
CA SER A 147 -12.29 -19.35 -5.21
C SER A 147 -11.23 -18.52 -5.96
N PRO A 148 -11.44 -18.23 -7.25
CA PRO A 148 -10.60 -17.31 -8.01
C PRO A 148 -10.50 -15.92 -7.38
N LEU A 149 -11.57 -15.45 -6.73
CA LEU A 149 -11.60 -14.12 -6.10
C LEU A 149 -10.67 -14.06 -4.90
N ALA A 150 -10.73 -15.05 -3.99
CA ALA A 150 -9.83 -15.13 -2.84
C ALA A 150 -8.36 -15.23 -3.27
N ARG A 151 -8.08 -15.99 -4.34
CA ARG A 151 -6.72 -16.10 -4.90
C ARG A 151 -6.20 -14.79 -5.46
N ASN A 152 -7.04 -14.09 -6.22
CA ASN A 152 -6.69 -12.81 -6.82
C ASN A 152 -6.48 -11.74 -5.74
N ALA A 153 -7.36 -11.67 -4.73
CA ALA A 153 -7.21 -10.80 -3.58
C ALA A 153 -5.87 -11.02 -2.84
N LEU A 154 -5.52 -12.29 -2.57
CA LEU A 154 -4.23 -12.61 -1.97
C LEU A 154 -3.04 -12.21 -2.85
N GLY A 155 -3.16 -12.40 -4.17
CA GLY A 155 -2.19 -11.92 -5.16
C GLY A 155 -2.03 -10.40 -5.14
N ASN A 156 -3.14 -9.67 -5.01
CA ASN A 156 -3.15 -8.21 -4.91
C ASN A 156 -2.55 -7.72 -3.59
N ILE A 157 -2.76 -8.40 -2.45
CA ILE A 157 -2.06 -8.10 -1.20
C ILE A 157 -0.53 -8.21 -1.40
N ASN A 158 -0.06 -9.30 -2.00
CA ASN A 158 1.37 -9.47 -2.29
C ASN A 158 1.91 -8.39 -3.25
N SER A 159 1.10 -7.96 -4.22
CA SER A 159 1.43 -6.85 -5.10
C SER A 159 1.53 -5.53 -4.33
N LEU A 160 0.56 -5.22 -3.47
CA LEU A 160 0.57 -4.05 -2.58
C LEU A 160 1.81 -4.02 -1.69
N ILE A 161 2.20 -5.14 -1.07
CA ILE A 161 3.46 -5.24 -0.29
C ILE A 161 4.66 -4.74 -1.11
N LYS A 162 4.79 -5.19 -2.36
CA LYS A 162 5.89 -4.78 -3.24
C LYS A 162 5.80 -3.30 -3.59
N ARG A 163 4.60 -2.77 -3.85
CA ARG A 163 4.37 -1.36 -4.19
C ARG A 163 4.61 -0.42 -3.03
N VAL A 164 4.17 -0.77 -1.82
CA VAL A 164 4.46 0.01 -0.62
C VAL A 164 5.96 0.03 -0.35
N LYS A 165 6.66 -1.11 -0.49
CA LYS A 165 8.14 -1.15 -0.41
C LYS A 165 8.82 -0.27 -1.46
N GLU A 166 8.25 -0.18 -2.65
CA GLU A 166 8.75 0.69 -3.73
C GLU A 166 8.47 2.17 -3.43
N ALA A 167 7.29 2.52 -2.93
CA ALA A 167 6.95 3.87 -2.45
C ALA A 167 7.88 4.31 -1.33
N MET A 168 8.25 3.40 -0.42
CA MET A 168 9.22 3.65 0.64
C MET A 168 10.66 3.92 0.13
N ARG A 169 10.94 3.70 -1.17
CA ARG A 169 12.24 4.03 -1.78
C ARG A 169 12.28 5.44 -2.39
N ILE A 170 11.16 6.15 -2.45
CA ILE A 170 11.14 7.56 -2.87
C ILE A 170 12.06 8.33 -1.92
N PRO A 171 13.02 9.13 -2.43
CA PRO A 171 14.01 9.80 -1.59
C PRO A 171 13.38 10.84 -0.67
N VAL A 172 13.95 10.99 0.53
CA VAL A 172 13.51 12.01 1.48
C VAL A 172 14.08 13.37 1.11
N TYR A 173 13.24 14.39 1.10
CA TYR A 173 13.66 15.77 0.98
C TYR A 173 14.37 16.25 2.25
N ASN A 174 15.66 16.54 2.10
CA ASN A 174 16.56 17.04 3.15
C ASN A 174 16.96 18.51 2.96
N GLY A 175 16.33 19.23 2.04
CA GLY A 175 16.63 20.63 1.75
C GLY A 175 16.05 21.62 2.75
N SER A 176 16.09 22.90 2.39
CA SER A 176 15.60 24.02 3.20
C SER A 176 14.14 23.82 3.62
N ARG A 177 13.84 24.10 4.90
CA ARG A 177 12.50 24.08 5.48
C ARG A 177 12.16 25.45 6.08
N PHE A 178 10.91 25.86 5.95
CA PHE A 178 10.40 27.07 6.56
C PHE A 178 9.40 26.71 7.66
N ARG A 179 9.70 27.04 8.92
CA ARG A 179 8.81 26.72 10.04
C ARG A 179 7.54 27.56 9.99
N LEU A 180 6.39 26.90 9.86
CA LEU A 180 5.08 27.57 9.82
C LEU A 180 4.48 27.69 11.22
N PRO A 181 3.87 28.84 11.55
CA PRO A 181 2.97 28.93 12.70
C PRO A 181 1.76 28.00 12.49
N ARG A 182 1.31 27.35 13.56
CA ARG A 182 0.11 26.49 13.54
C ARG A 182 -1.15 27.37 13.57
N MET A 183 -1.61 27.79 12.40
CA MET A 183 -2.76 28.70 12.26
C MET A 183 -4.09 28.00 11.97
N VAL A 184 -4.04 26.76 11.49
CA VAL A 184 -5.21 25.92 11.19
C VAL A 184 -5.27 24.79 12.22
N GLU A 185 -6.37 24.76 12.98
CA GLU A 185 -6.71 23.70 13.93
C GLU A 185 -7.08 22.40 13.19
N ASP A 186 -7.01 21.26 13.88
CA ASP A 186 -7.36 19.92 13.34
C ASP A 186 -6.58 19.45 12.10
N VAL A 187 -5.42 20.05 11.83
CA VAL A 187 -4.55 19.64 10.72
C VAL A 187 -3.34 18.88 11.24
N SER A 188 -3.09 17.71 10.65
CA SER A 188 -2.00 16.81 11.04
C SER A 188 -0.62 17.48 10.95
N GLU A 189 0.33 17.05 11.78
CA GLU A 189 1.71 17.52 11.68
C GLU A 189 2.33 17.24 10.31
N LYS A 190 2.03 16.10 9.70
CA LYS A 190 2.48 15.73 8.36
C LYS A 190 2.15 16.81 7.33
N VAL A 191 0.90 17.29 7.29
CA VAL A 191 0.46 18.34 6.36
C VAL A 191 1.30 19.59 6.51
N TYR A 192 1.50 20.06 7.73
CA TYR A 192 2.39 21.20 7.98
C TYR A 192 3.81 20.91 7.49
N LYS A 193 4.38 19.75 7.81
CA LYS A 193 5.76 19.40 7.43
C LYS A 193 5.98 19.38 5.91
N VAL A 194 5.00 18.90 5.13
CA VAL A 194 5.05 18.95 3.67
C VAL A 194 5.04 20.40 3.18
N VAL A 195 4.14 21.23 3.73
CA VAL A 195 4.04 22.64 3.34
C VAL A 195 5.29 23.44 3.73
N GLU A 196 5.82 23.22 4.93
CA GLU A 196 7.06 23.81 5.43
C GLU A 196 8.25 23.50 4.48
N ALA A 197 8.31 22.27 3.96
CA ALA A 197 9.32 21.87 2.97
C ALA A 197 9.12 22.57 1.61
N ALA A 198 7.88 22.65 1.12
CA ALA A 198 7.57 23.32 -0.15
C ALA A 198 7.93 24.82 -0.11
N ILE A 199 7.54 25.53 0.95
CA ILE A 199 7.87 26.95 1.14
C ILE A 199 9.38 27.12 1.32
N GLY A 200 10.01 26.25 2.11
CA GLY A 200 11.45 26.27 2.32
C GLY A 200 12.24 26.13 1.02
N TYR A 201 11.83 25.22 0.14
CA TYR A 201 12.42 25.06 -1.18
C TYR A 201 12.23 26.29 -2.07
N THR A 202 11.00 26.81 -2.16
CA THR A 202 10.67 27.97 -3.00
C THR A 202 11.44 29.22 -2.57
N ARG A 203 11.63 29.41 -1.25
CA ARG A 203 12.41 30.54 -0.73
C ARG A 203 13.90 30.42 -1.04
N ALA A 204 14.42 29.20 -1.09
CA ALA A 204 15.83 28.94 -1.39
C ALA A 204 16.12 28.97 -2.90
N ASN A 205 15.12 28.68 -3.74
CA ASN A 205 15.21 28.62 -5.19
C ASN A 205 14.00 29.36 -5.82
N PRO A 206 13.96 30.70 -5.79
CA PRO A 206 12.79 31.49 -6.22
C PRO A 206 12.38 31.28 -7.69
N GLU A 207 13.32 30.91 -8.54
CA GLU A 207 13.13 30.61 -9.96
C GLU A 207 12.68 29.17 -10.24
N HIS A 208 12.68 28.30 -9.22
CA HIS A 208 12.24 26.92 -9.33
C HIS A 208 10.80 26.73 -8.84
N SER A 209 10.10 25.84 -9.51
CA SER A 209 8.72 25.47 -9.24
C SER A 209 8.62 24.24 -8.34
N VAL A 210 7.68 24.26 -7.41
CA VAL A 210 7.39 23.12 -6.51
C VAL A 210 5.93 22.72 -6.57
N ARG A 211 5.66 21.42 -6.50
CA ARG A 211 4.31 20.88 -6.38
C ARG A 211 4.21 19.92 -5.21
N ILE A 212 3.13 20.02 -4.46
CA ILE A 212 2.72 18.98 -3.51
C ILE A 212 1.69 18.08 -4.21
N LEU A 213 1.94 16.78 -4.20
CA LEU A 213 0.98 15.74 -4.60
C LEU A 213 0.40 15.11 -3.34
N THR A 214 -0.90 15.34 -3.15
CA THR A 214 -1.67 15.00 -1.95
C THR A 214 -3.14 14.87 -2.33
N GLN A 215 -3.88 14.02 -1.62
CA GLN A 215 -5.35 13.99 -1.66
C GLN A 215 -5.96 14.74 -0.47
N ASP A 216 -5.17 15.05 0.56
CA ASP A 216 -5.63 15.72 1.78
C ASP A 216 -6.00 17.20 1.50
N PRO A 217 -7.29 17.58 1.61
CA PRO A 217 -7.75 18.95 1.34
C PRO A 217 -7.22 19.96 2.37
N SER A 218 -6.65 19.50 3.48
CA SER A 218 -6.06 20.36 4.52
C SER A 218 -4.82 21.09 4.05
N ILE A 219 -4.12 20.58 3.03
CA ILE A 219 -2.96 21.25 2.43
C ILE A 219 -3.36 22.63 1.89
N ASP A 220 -4.49 22.72 1.20
CA ASP A 220 -4.99 23.98 0.64
C ASP A 220 -5.37 24.98 1.74
N ARG A 221 -5.95 24.50 2.84
CA ARG A 221 -6.27 25.34 4.01
C ARG A 221 -5.01 25.94 4.64
N VAL A 222 -3.98 25.13 4.85
CA VAL A 222 -2.69 25.61 5.40
C VAL A 222 -2.02 26.57 4.43
N MET A 223 -1.97 26.24 3.14
CA MET A 223 -1.41 27.12 2.10
C MET A 223 -2.14 28.47 2.04
N ALA A 224 -3.47 28.47 2.05
CA ALA A 224 -4.27 29.70 2.05
C ALA A 224 -4.02 30.55 3.30
N SER A 225 -4.00 29.92 4.49
CA SER A 225 -3.74 30.62 5.76
C SER A 225 -2.38 31.34 5.77
N TYR A 226 -1.38 30.76 5.10
CA TYR A 226 -0.06 31.35 4.97
C TYR A 226 0.03 32.40 3.85
N LEU A 227 -0.47 32.10 2.65
CA LEU A 227 -0.29 32.95 1.46
C LEU A 227 -1.18 34.18 1.45
N LEU A 228 -2.44 34.07 1.90
CA LEU A 228 -3.40 35.18 1.82
C LEU A 228 -2.91 36.45 2.57
N PRO A 229 -2.42 36.37 3.83
CA PRO A 229 -1.91 37.55 4.51
C PRO A 229 -0.70 38.19 3.82
N GLN A 230 0.13 37.41 3.12
CA GLN A 230 1.27 37.92 2.38
C GLN A 230 0.82 38.64 1.11
N ILE A 231 -0.14 38.08 0.38
CA ILE A 231 -0.73 38.70 -0.82
C ILE A 231 -1.38 40.04 -0.45
N VAL A 232 -2.20 40.07 0.61
CA VAL A 232 -2.85 41.32 1.07
C VAL A 232 -1.81 42.39 1.39
N ARG A 233 -0.77 42.05 2.15
CA ARG A 233 0.32 43.01 2.47
C ARG A 233 1.07 43.51 1.24
N VAL A 234 1.25 42.68 0.22
CA VAL A 234 1.87 43.11 -1.04
C VAL A 234 0.96 44.08 -1.78
N LEU A 235 -0.33 43.76 -1.89
CA LEU A 235 -1.31 44.63 -2.55
C LEU A 235 -1.45 45.99 -1.85
N GLU A 236 -1.45 46.01 -0.52
CA GLU A 236 -1.50 47.25 0.28
C GLU A 236 -0.23 48.11 0.16
N ARG A 237 0.91 47.49 -0.18
CA ARG A 237 2.20 48.18 -0.38
C ARG A 237 2.41 48.72 -1.78
N VAL A 238 1.57 48.33 -2.75
CA VAL A 238 1.56 48.97 -4.06
C VAL A 238 0.81 50.29 -3.91
N PRO A 239 1.49 51.46 -3.93
CA PRO A 239 0.77 52.72 -3.86
C PRO A 239 -0.19 52.78 -5.04
N SER A 240 -1.45 53.06 -4.75
CA SER A 240 -2.47 53.45 -5.72
C SER A 240 -2.10 54.81 -6.31
N ASN A 241 -1.08 54.82 -7.18
CA ASN A 241 -0.78 55.91 -8.08
C ASN A 241 -1.53 55.63 -9.39
N ILE A 242 -2.81 55.97 -9.39
CA ILE A 242 -3.57 56.35 -10.59
C ILE A 242 -4.11 57.75 -10.32
#